data_AF-A0A2D6YT55-F1
#
_entry.id   AF-A0A2D6YT55-F1
#
_cell.length_a   1.000
_cell.length_b   1.000
_cell.length_c   1.000
_cell.angle_alpha   90.00
_cell.angle_beta   90.00
_cell.angle_gamma   90.00
#
_symmetry.space_group_name_H-M   'P 1'
#
loop_
_entity.id
_entity.type
_entity.pdbx_description
1 polymer ?
#
loop_
_entity_poly.entity_id
_entity_poly.type
_entity_poly.pdbx_seq_one_letter_code
_entity_poly.pdbx_strand_id
1 'polypeptide(L)'
;MSIDAPITLFGILMVFAPLAMILYNYLVAGDDLITARHLFLLGCAKFFGVAALTTGITKLYRGNHPFSDVLLLFLGTALFFLTFWWAYNHWQLPQRIAARRWRTSPTPNLGSVLFAGGAGLLLGLLASVLPVELPVIGQITNVLGKLLPAASIALFLFCWLKNPANLIYLVATGVAFMLAVFVALFGAGRHPLFAALIAIPIAWYWARWRYQRPSATIGRILALGIAAAVVILAYSGFRHDYMGEADSGIALDRIRQLMRFQLETSGDADSFLQEDAITVTLLCIEEFHRNGDPDYFHTLRFVLSNPIPRDLWPEKPQALGESLPEGLGEFSDGYVNWGTGIVGNAFHDGGVWMTIIYGLLVGGVFRVFDDILRRQPFNPWPVAMLAAMSPKIVAYSRGDIGIYTVELVGLAVVTIVILKVMKPVFGTTDEEAFHAEHPDDSDLEFEEPGYE
;
A
#
# COMPACT_ATOMS: atom_id res chain seq x y z
N MET A 1 13.27 1.99 -35.18
CA MET A 1 12.53 3.14 -34.63
C MET A 1 13.03 3.36 -33.22
N SER A 2 13.37 4.59 -32.80
CA SER A 2 13.75 4.81 -31.40
C SER A 2 12.56 4.53 -30.49
N ILE A 3 12.80 3.79 -29.39
CA ILE A 3 11.80 3.44 -28.38
C ILE A 3 11.52 4.59 -27.39
N ASP A 4 12.38 5.61 -27.38
CA ASP A 4 12.37 6.70 -26.39
C ASP A 4 11.09 7.54 -26.44
N ALA A 5 10.68 7.95 -27.65
CA ALA A 5 9.49 8.77 -27.86
C ALA A 5 8.19 8.03 -27.46
N PRO A 6 7.97 6.77 -27.88
CA PRO A 6 6.85 5.96 -27.38
C PRO A 6 6.81 5.84 -25.85
N ILE A 7 7.95 5.55 -25.21
CA ILE A 7 8.01 5.38 -23.75
C ILE A 7 7.74 6.69 -23.02
N THR A 8 8.26 7.82 -23.54
CA THR A 8 7.98 9.15 -22.99
C THR A 8 6.49 9.50 -23.09
N LEU A 9 5.86 9.24 -24.24
CA LEU A 9 4.43 9.47 -24.44
C LEU A 9 3.58 8.60 -23.50
N PHE A 10 3.97 7.33 -23.34
CA PHE A 10 3.34 6.42 -22.39
C PHE A 10 3.48 6.94 -20.95
N GLY A 11 4.65 7.46 -20.56
CA GLY A 11 4.87 8.09 -19.27
C GLY A 11 3.94 9.27 -19.02
N ILE A 12 3.82 10.20 -19.96
CA ILE A 12 2.89 11.34 -19.87
C ILE A 12 1.45 10.82 -19.67
N LEU A 13 1.01 9.87 -20.50
CA LEU A 13 -0.32 9.28 -20.39
C LEU A 13 -0.53 8.65 -19.01
N MET A 14 0.44 7.87 -18.53
CA MET A 14 0.35 7.16 -17.25
C MET A 14 0.47 8.08 -16.05
N VAL A 15 1.06 9.27 -16.15
CA VAL A 15 0.99 10.29 -15.08
C VAL A 15 -0.42 10.88 -15.00
N PHE A 16 -0.97 11.34 -16.12
CA PHE A 16 -2.20 12.13 -16.11
C PHE A 16 -3.49 11.29 -16.09
N ALA A 17 -3.54 10.16 -16.80
CA ALA A 17 -4.77 9.37 -16.92
C ALA A 17 -5.24 8.78 -15.58
N PRO A 18 -4.40 8.17 -14.72
CA PRO A 18 -4.83 7.69 -13.41
C PRO A 18 -5.30 8.83 -12.49
N LEU A 19 -4.61 9.97 -12.51
CA LEU A 19 -5.01 11.15 -11.71
C LEU A 19 -6.34 11.74 -12.19
N ALA A 20 -6.53 11.86 -13.50
CA ALA A 20 -7.80 12.29 -14.10
C ALA A 20 -8.93 11.31 -13.75
N MET A 21 -8.66 10.00 -13.74
CA MET A 21 -9.64 8.98 -13.35
C MET A 21 -10.02 9.09 -11.86
N ILE A 22 -9.06 9.32 -10.96
CA ILE A 22 -9.34 9.56 -9.53
C ILE A 22 -10.24 10.78 -9.37
N LEU A 23 -9.90 11.89 -10.04
CA LEU A 23 -10.68 13.13 -9.96
C LEU A 23 -12.06 12.98 -10.58
N TYR A 24 -12.19 12.30 -11.72
CA TYR A 24 -13.46 12.03 -12.37
C TYR A 24 -14.37 11.18 -11.46
N ASN A 25 -13.83 10.10 -10.88
CA ASN A 25 -14.61 9.23 -9.99
C ASN A 25 -15.10 10.01 -8.75
N TYR A 26 -14.25 10.86 -8.17
CA TYR A 26 -14.62 11.64 -7.00
C TYR A 26 -15.60 12.79 -7.30
N LEU A 27 -15.34 13.57 -8.37
CA LEU A 27 -16.09 14.79 -8.67
C LEU A 27 -17.36 14.54 -9.48
N VAL A 28 -17.36 13.53 -10.36
CA VAL A 28 -18.46 13.26 -11.30
C VAL A 28 -19.22 12.01 -10.94
N ALA A 29 -18.52 10.90 -10.65
CA ALA A 29 -19.19 9.64 -10.32
C ALA A 29 -19.68 9.57 -8.86
N GLY A 30 -19.23 10.48 -7.99
CA GLY A 30 -19.61 10.51 -6.57
C GLY A 30 -18.98 9.38 -5.74
N ASP A 31 -17.91 8.75 -6.22
CA ASP A 31 -17.14 7.77 -5.45
C ASP A 31 -16.28 8.45 -4.37
N ASP A 32 -15.82 7.68 -3.38
CA ASP A 32 -14.90 8.19 -2.36
C ASP A 32 -13.50 8.50 -2.91
N LEU A 33 -12.88 9.59 -2.43
CA LEU A 33 -11.55 10.02 -2.86
C LEU A 33 -10.45 9.07 -2.38
N ILE A 34 -10.50 8.64 -1.12
CA ILE A 34 -9.50 7.72 -0.54
C ILE A 34 -10.06 6.30 -0.53
N THR A 35 -9.70 5.53 -1.54
CA THR A 35 -10.04 4.11 -1.72
C THR A 35 -8.79 3.30 -2.07
N ALA A 36 -8.83 1.98 -1.92
CA ALA A 36 -7.74 1.11 -2.37
C ALA A 36 -7.49 1.28 -3.88
N ARG A 37 -8.56 1.39 -4.68
CA ARG A 37 -8.44 1.69 -6.12
C ARG A 37 -7.70 3.00 -6.38
N HIS A 38 -8.06 4.09 -5.70
CA HIS A 38 -7.42 5.39 -5.95
C HIS A 38 -5.98 5.44 -5.45
N LEU A 39 -5.67 4.79 -4.33
CA LEU A 39 -4.29 4.64 -3.86
C LEU A 39 -3.42 3.85 -4.84
N PHE A 40 -3.96 2.79 -5.42
CA PHE A 40 -3.26 2.04 -6.46
C PHE A 40 -3.05 2.87 -7.73
N LEU A 41 -4.08 3.60 -8.20
CA LEU A 41 -3.96 4.51 -9.34
C LEU A 41 -2.94 5.64 -9.10
N LEU A 42 -2.88 6.17 -7.88
CA LEU A 42 -1.82 7.11 -7.47
C LEU A 42 -0.43 6.46 -7.58
N GLY A 43 -0.33 5.19 -7.16
CA GLY A 43 0.83 4.35 -7.36
C GLY A 43 1.21 4.20 -8.84
N CYS A 44 0.25 3.93 -9.73
CA CYS A 44 0.50 3.85 -11.17
C CYS A 44 0.98 5.18 -11.75
N ALA A 45 0.41 6.31 -11.33
CA ALA A 45 0.83 7.63 -11.79
C ALA A 45 2.31 7.91 -11.47
N LYS A 46 2.73 7.55 -10.25
CA LYS A 46 4.13 7.61 -9.85
C LYS A 46 4.97 6.57 -10.59
N PHE A 47 4.72 5.30 -10.32
CA PHE A 47 5.63 4.21 -10.66
C PHE A 47 5.62 3.74 -12.11
N PHE A 48 4.55 3.99 -12.86
CA PHE A 48 4.53 3.74 -14.30
C PHE A 48 4.74 5.04 -15.05
N GLY A 49 4.04 6.11 -14.63
CA GLY A 49 4.11 7.41 -15.29
C GLY A 49 5.47 8.08 -15.16
N VAL A 50 5.88 8.41 -13.93
CA VAL A 50 7.17 9.09 -13.68
C VAL A 50 8.33 8.19 -14.10
N ALA A 51 8.30 6.89 -13.77
CA ALA A 51 9.33 5.95 -14.20
C ALA A 51 9.51 5.91 -15.73
N ALA A 52 8.43 5.78 -16.51
CA ALA A 52 8.53 5.77 -17.97
C ALA A 52 9.02 7.11 -18.51
N LEU A 53 8.59 8.23 -17.92
CA LEU A 53 9.05 9.56 -18.31
C LEU A 53 10.56 9.71 -18.05
N THR A 54 11.03 9.33 -16.86
CA THR A 54 12.47 9.36 -16.52
C THR A 54 13.26 8.43 -17.44
N THR A 55 12.83 7.19 -17.65
CA THR A 55 13.50 6.22 -18.54
C THR A 55 13.56 6.74 -19.98
N GLY A 56 12.47 7.28 -20.52
CA GLY A 56 12.42 7.80 -21.89
C GLY A 56 13.28 9.04 -22.12
N ILE A 57 13.38 9.93 -21.11
CA ILE A 57 14.20 11.15 -21.19
C ILE A 57 15.69 10.84 -21.00
N THR A 58 16.02 10.04 -19.98
CA THR A 58 17.42 9.72 -19.61
C THR A 58 18.03 8.64 -20.50
N LYS A 59 17.20 7.84 -21.18
CA LYS A 59 17.60 6.69 -22.01
C LYS A 59 18.36 5.62 -21.23
N LEU A 60 18.12 5.54 -19.92
CA LEU A 60 18.69 4.52 -19.04
C LEU A 60 17.85 3.24 -19.13
N TYR A 61 18.19 2.39 -20.08
CA TYR A 61 17.60 1.06 -20.27
C TYR A 61 18.52 -0.04 -19.73
N ARG A 62 17.93 -1.10 -19.18
CA ARG A 62 18.63 -2.31 -18.77
C ARG A 62 18.42 -3.39 -19.82
N GLY A 63 19.40 -3.54 -20.71
CA GLY A 63 19.33 -4.48 -21.83
C GLY A 63 19.02 -3.80 -23.16
N ASN A 64 18.75 -4.61 -24.18
CA ASN A 64 18.52 -4.14 -25.54
C ASN A 64 17.09 -4.47 -25.97
N HIS A 65 16.23 -3.46 -25.89
CA HIS A 65 14.80 -3.62 -26.11
C HIS A 65 14.40 -3.18 -27.53
N PRO A 66 14.03 -4.12 -28.42
CA PRO A 66 13.38 -3.79 -29.67
C PRO A 66 12.01 -3.15 -29.43
N PHE A 67 11.50 -2.47 -30.46
CA PHE A 67 10.18 -1.83 -30.42
C PHE A 67 9.04 -2.81 -30.11
N SER A 68 9.19 -4.10 -30.41
CA SER A 68 8.22 -5.15 -30.06
C SER A 68 7.99 -5.26 -28.55
N ASP A 69 9.03 -5.12 -27.74
CA ASP A 69 8.96 -5.31 -26.29
C ASP A 69 8.19 -4.14 -25.65
N VAL A 70 8.33 -2.95 -26.24
CA VAL A 70 7.55 -1.76 -25.87
C VAL A 70 6.07 -1.93 -26.24
N LEU A 71 5.77 -2.50 -27.42
CA LEU A 71 4.39 -2.81 -27.79
C LEU A 71 3.76 -3.83 -26.84
N LEU A 72 4.52 -4.84 -26.39
CA LEU A 72 4.09 -5.82 -25.40
C LEU A 72 3.84 -5.19 -24.03
N LEU A 73 4.70 -4.26 -23.59
CA LEU A 73 4.47 -3.47 -22.38
C LEU A 73 3.14 -2.69 -22.47
N PHE A 74 2.90 -2.02 -23.60
CA PHE A 74 1.68 -1.23 -23.80
C PHE A 74 0.43 -2.12 -23.85
N LEU A 75 0.50 -3.23 -24.57
CA LEU A 75 -0.58 -4.21 -24.64
C LEU A 75 -0.89 -4.81 -23.27
N GLY A 76 0.13 -5.27 -22.55
CA GLY A 76 -0.03 -5.82 -21.20
C GLY A 76 -0.61 -4.82 -20.22
N THR A 77 -0.15 -3.56 -20.27
CA THR A 77 -0.70 -2.48 -19.43
C THR A 77 -2.16 -2.19 -19.78
N ALA A 78 -2.50 -2.09 -21.06
CA ALA A 78 -3.86 -1.83 -21.51
C ALA A 78 -4.83 -2.96 -21.11
N LEU A 79 -4.43 -4.22 -21.31
CA LEU A 79 -5.22 -5.39 -20.90
C LEU A 79 -5.39 -5.46 -19.39
N PHE A 80 -4.33 -5.18 -18.62
CA PHE A 80 -4.41 -5.08 -17.16
C PHE A 80 -5.44 -4.04 -16.73
N PHE A 81 -5.37 -2.79 -17.22
CA PHE A 81 -6.31 -1.74 -16.81
C PHE A 81 -7.74 -1.98 -17.29
N LEU A 82 -7.92 -2.53 -18.50
CA LEU A 82 -9.25 -2.88 -19.01
C LEU A 82 -9.93 -3.93 -18.12
N THR A 83 -9.19 -4.97 -17.76
CA THR A 83 -9.70 -6.08 -16.95
C THR A 83 -9.84 -5.68 -15.48
N PHE A 84 -8.93 -4.85 -14.96
CA PHE A 84 -9.07 -4.20 -13.66
C PHE A 84 -10.33 -3.35 -13.57
N TRP A 85 -10.57 -2.49 -14.56
CA TRP A 85 -11.76 -1.64 -14.62
C TRP A 85 -13.04 -2.47 -14.72
N TRP A 86 -13.04 -3.51 -15.55
CA TRP A 86 -14.17 -4.42 -15.68
C TRP A 86 -14.44 -5.16 -14.37
N ALA A 87 -13.42 -5.73 -13.74
CA ALA A 87 -13.54 -6.44 -12.47
C ALA A 87 -14.03 -5.53 -11.34
N TYR A 88 -13.54 -4.30 -11.28
CA TYR A 88 -13.95 -3.37 -10.23
C TYR A 88 -15.40 -2.91 -10.38
N ASN A 89 -15.82 -2.56 -11.60
CA ASN A 89 -17.12 -1.91 -11.83
C ASN A 89 -18.25 -2.89 -12.17
N HIS A 90 -17.96 -4.00 -12.84
CA HIS A 90 -18.99 -4.89 -13.40
C HIS A 90 -19.04 -6.27 -12.71
N TRP A 91 -17.96 -6.72 -12.08
CA TRP A 91 -17.94 -8.05 -11.46
C TRP A 91 -18.68 -8.05 -10.13
N GLN A 92 -19.83 -8.74 -10.10
CA GLN A 92 -20.70 -8.79 -8.92
C GLN A 92 -20.16 -9.69 -7.78
N LEU A 93 -19.26 -10.63 -8.08
CA LEU A 93 -18.77 -11.58 -7.09
C LEU A 93 -18.04 -10.88 -5.91
N PRO A 94 -17.08 -9.97 -6.14
CA PRO A 94 -16.52 -9.11 -5.09
C PRO A 94 -17.55 -8.45 -4.18
N GLN A 95 -18.59 -7.86 -4.77
CA GLN A 95 -19.63 -7.15 -4.02
C GLN A 95 -20.44 -8.10 -3.13
N ARG A 96 -20.74 -9.31 -3.64
CA ARG A 96 -21.42 -10.36 -2.88
C ARG A 96 -20.55 -10.89 -1.74
N ILE A 97 -19.23 -10.97 -1.94
CA ILE A 97 -18.27 -11.37 -0.88
C ILE A 97 -18.25 -10.28 0.20
N ALA A 98 -18.09 -9.01 -0.18
CA ALA A 98 -18.13 -7.88 0.75
C ALA A 98 -19.46 -7.83 1.53
N ALA A 99 -20.59 -8.10 0.89
CA ALA A 99 -21.91 -8.11 1.54
C ALA A 99 -22.13 -9.23 2.56
N ARG A 100 -21.35 -10.30 2.47
CA ARG A 100 -21.46 -11.47 3.37
C ARG A 100 -20.38 -11.46 4.44
N ARG A 101 -19.24 -10.85 4.18
CA ARG A 101 -18.10 -10.79 5.10
C ARG A 101 -18.17 -9.49 5.90
N TRP A 102 -17.69 -9.53 7.14
CA TRP A 102 -17.54 -8.35 8.01
C TRP A 102 -18.81 -7.59 8.41
N ARG A 103 -19.98 -8.25 8.38
CA ARG A 103 -21.25 -7.69 8.89
C ARG A 103 -21.22 -7.27 10.35
N THR A 104 -20.32 -7.87 11.14
CA THR A 104 -20.13 -7.52 12.54
C THR A 104 -18.68 -7.19 12.79
N SER A 105 -18.46 -6.21 13.65
CA SER A 105 -17.14 -5.76 14.09
C SER A 105 -17.08 -5.67 15.62
N PRO A 106 -15.89 -5.70 16.24
CA PRO A 106 -15.78 -5.39 17.67
C PRO A 106 -16.34 -4.00 17.96
N THR A 107 -17.03 -3.85 19.09
CA THR A 107 -17.56 -2.56 19.53
C THR A 107 -16.41 -1.58 19.76
N PRO A 108 -16.38 -0.39 19.12
CA PRO A 108 -15.27 0.56 19.20
C PRO A 108 -15.28 1.35 20.52
N ASN A 109 -15.19 0.66 21.65
CA ASN A 109 -15.02 1.26 22.97
C ASN A 109 -13.53 1.51 23.28
N LEU A 110 -13.25 2.29 24.32
CA LEU A 110 -11.88 2.65 24.73
C LEU A 110 -10.98 1.43 24.92
N GLY A 111 -11.47 0.38 25.59
CA GLY A 111 -10.71 -0.84 25.84
C GLY A 111 -10.33 -1.56 24.55
N SER A 112 -11.28 -1.75 23.63
CA SER A 112 -11.06 -2.41 22.34
C SER A 112 -10.05 -1.64 21.47
N VAL A 113 -10.16 -0.32 21.43
CA VAL A 113 -9.31 0.56 20.62
C VAL A 113 -7.89 0.56 21.16
N LEU A 114 -7.73 0.71 22.48
CA LEU A 114 -6.42 0.63 23.14
C LEU A 114 -5.80 -0.76 23.02
N PHE A 115 -6.58 -1.83 23.09
CA PHE A 115 -6.08 -3.19 22.90
C PHE A 115 -5.57 -3.41 21.48
N ALA A 116 -6.36 -3.07 20.46
CA ALA A 116 -5.98 -3.25 19.06
C ALA A 116 -4.78 -2.39 18.67
N GLY A 117 -4.83 -1.10 19.01
CA GLY A 117 -3.72 -0.19 18.75
C GLY A 117 -2.47 -0.57 19.56
N GLY A 118 -2.65 -0.95 20.83
CA GLY A 118 -1.55 -1.45 21.67
C GLY A 118 -0.89 -2.71 21.10
N ALA A 119 -1.67 -3.66 20.57
CA ALA A 119 -1.16 -4.84 19.89
C ALA A 119 -0.39 -4.46 18.61
N GLY A 120 -0.88 -3.51 17.82
CA GLY A 120 -0.18 -3.00 16.64
C GLY A 120 1.15 -2.34 16.98
N LEU A 121 1.20 -1.55 18.06
CA LEU A 121 2.42 -0.95 18.58
C LEU A 121 3.40 -2.01 19.11
N LEU A 122 2.92 -2.97 19.89
CA LEU A 122 3.76 -4.06 20.40
C LEU A 122 4.41 -4.84 19.27
N LEU A 123 3.64 -5.23 18.24
CA LEU A 123 4.16 -5.93 17.08
C LEU A 123 5.17 -5.09 16.29
N GLY A 124 4.96 -3.78 16.18
CA GLY A 124 5.94 -2.87 15.56
C GLY A 124 7.23 -2.72 16.37
N LEU A 125 7.14 -2.68 17.70
CA LEU A 125 8.29 -2.67 18.58
C LEU A 125 9.08 -3.98 18.48
N LEU A 126 8.39 -5.13 18.56
CA LEU A 126 9.00 -6.45 18.41
C LEU A 126 9.72 -6.58 17.05
N ALA A 127 9.12 -6.06 15.98
CA ALA A 127 9.69 -6.03 14.64
C ALA A 127 10.97 -5.20 14.48
N SER A 128 11.26 -4.31 15.42
CA SER A 128 12.38 -3.36 15.33
C SER A 128 13.46 -3.58 16.37
N VAL A 129 13.10 -4.14 17.54
CA VAL A 129 14.03 -4.29 18.68
C VAL A 129 14.54 -5.71 18.82
N LEU A 130 13.71 -6.72 18.52
CA LEU A 130 14.07 -8.11 18.75
C LEU A 130 14.25 -8.82 17.41
N PRO A 131 15.47 -9.29 17.06
CA PRO A 131 15.62 -10.29 16.03
C PRO A 131 14.95 -11.57 16.55
N VAL A 132 13.69 -11.79 16.16
CA VAL A 132 12.99 -13.01 16.51
C VAL A 132 13.53 -14.12 15.63
N GLU A 133 14.38 -14.96 16.19
CA GLU A 133 15.01 -16.09 15.50
C GLU A 133 14.02 -17.20 15.12
N LEU A 134 12.82 -17.21 15.71
CA LEU A 134 11.76 -18.14 15.33
C LEU A 134 11.26 -17.80 13.92
N PRO A 135 11.52 -18.64 12.89
CA PRO A 135 11.42 -18.20 11.49
C PRO A 135 10.04 -17.66 11.10
N VAL A 136 8.95 -18.31 11.54
CA VAL A 136 7.57 -17.87 11.25
C VAL A 136 7.23 -16.57 11.97
N ILE A 137 7.59 -16.46 13.24
CA ILE A 137 7.28 -15.26 14.05
C ILE A 137 8.14 -14.10 13.57
N GLY A 138 9.43 -14.33 13.31
CA GLY A 138 10.37 -13.36 12.75
C GLY A 138 9.91 -12.82 11.41
N GLN A 139 9.36 -13.66 10.53
CA GLN A 139 8.80 -13.20 9.27
C GLN A 139 7.56 -12.31 9.47
N ILE A 140 6.62 -12.72 10.33
CA ILE A 140 5.43 -11.92 10.66
C ILE A 140 5.82 -10.58 11.28
N THR A 141 6.71 -10.58 12.27
CA THR A 141 7.15 -9.34 12.94
C THR A 141 7.95 -8.47 11.99
N ASN A 142 9.00 -8.99 11.35
CA ASN A 142 9.92 -8.18 10.55
C ASN A 142 9.30 -7.63 9.26
N VAL A 143 8.30 -8.31 8.71
CA VAL A 143 7.63 -7.89 7.46
C VAL A 143 6.35 -7.12 7.76
N LEU A 144 5.43 -7.69 8.55
CA LEU A 144 4.11 -7.10 8.78
C LEU A 144 4.12 -6.12 9.96
N GLY A 145 4.85 -6.45 11.02
CA GLY A 145 4.91 -5.65 12.25
C GLY A 145 5.33 -4.20 12.01
N LYS A 146 6.21 -3.94 11.03
CA LYS A 146 6.68 -2.58 10.71
C LYS A 146 5.59 -1.63 10.21
N LEU A 147 4.46 -2.14 9.70
CA LEU A 147 3.36 -1.34 9.16
C LEU A 147 2.20 -1.16 10.15
N LEU A 148 2.11 -2.00 11.18
CA LEU A 148 1.02 -1.97 12.16
C LEU A 148 0.97 -0.72 13.07
N PRO A 149 2.10 -0.02 13.36
CA PRO A 149 2.03 1.28 14.01
C PRO A 149 1.18 2.30 13.23
N ALA A 150 1.17 2.25 11.90
CA ALA A 150 0.33 3.12 11.08
C ALA A 150 -1.16 2.82 11.22
N ALA A 151 -1.55 1.55 11.34
CA ALA A 151 -2.93 1.19 11.70
C ALA A 151 -3.31 1.78 13.07
N SER A 152 -2.39 1.75 14.03
CA SER A 152 -2.60 2.28 15.39
C SER A 152 -2.78 3.81 15.39
N ILE A 153 -1.96 4.53 14.62
CA ILE A 153 -2.11 5.99 14.40
C ILE A 153 -3.50 6.29 13.82
N ALA A 154 -3.88 5.60 12.74
CA ALA A 154 -5.17 5.83 12.11
C ALA A 154 -6.34 5.51 13.05
N LEU A 155 -6.26 4.42 13.80
CA LEU A 155 -7.30 4.00 14.76
C LEU A 155 -7.49 5.04 15.87
N PHE A 156 -6.41 5.41 16.56
CA PHE A 156 -6.48 6.38 17.65
C PHE A 156 -6.91 7.76 17.18
N LEU A 157 -6.36 8.23 16.05
CA LEU A 157 -6.71 9.52 15.50
C LEU A 157 -8.18 9.56 15.06
N PHE A 158 -8.67 8.50 14.41
CA PHE A 158 -10.07 8.38 14.01
C PHE A 158 -11.01 8.48 15.22
N CYS A 159 -10.73 7.72 16.28
CA CYS A 159 -11.54 7.73 17.50
C CYS A 159 -11.47 9.09 18.22
N TRP A 160 -10.31 9.75 18.26
CA TRP A 160 -10.19 11.11 18.80
C TRP A 160 -10.97 12.14 17.98
N LEU A 161 -10.94 12.06 16.65
CA LEU A 161 -11.68 12.98 15.78
C LEU A 161 -13.20 12.86 15.96
N LYS A 162 -13.69 11.69 16.38
CA LYS A 162 -15.10 11.46 16.74
C LYS A 162 -15.43 11.87 18.17
N ASN A 163 -14.51 11.71 19.11
CA ASN A 163 -14.67 12.14 20.49
C ASN A 163 -13.45 12.97 20.97
N PRO A 164 -13.39 14.27 20.61
CA PRO A 164 -12.23 15.10 20.89
C PRO A 164 -12.01 15.38 22.38
N ALA A 165 -13.02 15.15 23.22
CA ALA A 165 -12.91 15.29 24.68
C ALA A 165 -12.04 14.19 25.31
N ASN A 166 -11.90 13.04 24.65
CA ASN A 166 -11.08 11.95 25.15
C ASN A 166 -9.61 12.13 24.72
N LEU A 167 -8.84 12.84 25.55
CA LEU A 167 -7.41 13.10 25.30
C LEU A 167 -6.54 11.84 25.29
N ILE A 168 -7.02 10.71 25.83
CA ILE A 168 -6.26 9.45 25.83
C ILE A 168 -5.95 9.01 24.40
N TYR A 169 -6.91 9.15 23.48
CA TYR A 169 -6.69 8.81 22.07
C TYR A 169 -5.67 9.73 21.40
N LEU A 170 -5.65 11.02 21.75
CA LEU A 170 -4.67 11.95 21.21
C LEU A 170 -3.25 11.61 21.69
N VAL A 171 -3.10 11.34 23.00
CA VAL A 171 -1.81 10.90 23.57
C VAL A 171 -1.36 9.58 22.94
N ALA A 172 -2.28 8.61 22.81
CA ALA A 172 -2.00 7.32 22.17
C ALA A 172 -1.59 7.49 20.69
N THR A 173 -2.21 8.43 19.97
CA THR A 173 -1.81 8.78 18.59
C THR A 173 -0.39 9.32 18.55
N GLY A 174 -0.03 10.22 19.48
CA GLY A 174 1.33 10.76 19.60
C GLY A 174 2.37 9.66 19.88
N VAL A 175 2.08 8.76 20.82
CA VAL A 175 2.94 7.60 21.12
C VAL A 175 3.07 6.68 19.90
N ALA A 176 1.96 6.41 19.21
CA ALA A 176 1.95 5.57 18.01
C ALA A 176 2.77 6.18 16.88
N PHE A 177 2.68 7.50 16.69
CA PHE A 177 3.46 8.23 15.70
C PHE A 177 4.96 8.19 16.02
N MET A 178 5.34 8.46 17.27
CA MET A 178 6.74 8.36 17.72
C MET A 178 7.30 6.96 17.50
N LEU A 179 6.53 5.92 17.83
CA LEU A 179 6.97 4.54 17.58
C LEU A 179 7.07 4.24 16.09
N ALA A 180 6.14 4.70 15.25
CA ALA A 180 6.21 4.48 13.81
C ALA A 180 7.43 5.16 13.17
N VAL A 181 7.79 6.36 13.64
CA VAL A 181 9.04 7.05 13.25
C VAL A 181 10.26 6.27 13.73
N PHE A 182 10.25 5.76 14.97
CA PHE A 182 11.30 4.89 15.48
C PHE A 182 11.46 3.63 14.60
N VAL A 183 10.37 2.91 14.33
CA VAL A 183 10.34 1.73 13.46
C VAL A 183 10.85 2.06 12.05
N ALA A 184 10.58 3.26 11.53
CA ALA A 184 11.11 3.69 10.25
C ALA A 184 12.63 3.98 10.30
N LEU A 185 13.13 4.60 11.37
CA LEU A 185 14.56 4.92 11.53
C LEU A 185 15.41 3.66 11.76
N PHE A 186 14.88 2.67 12.47
CA PHE A 186 15.58 1.42 12.78
C PHE A 186 15.25 0.28 11.82
N GLY A 187 14.13 0.38 11.09
CA GLY A 187 13.74 -0.59 10.07
C GLY A 187 14.42 -0.34 8.73
N ALA A 188 14.54 -1.40 7.93
CA ALA A 188 15.17 -1.37 6.61
C ALA A 188 14.32 -0.71 5.49
N GLY A 189 13.35 0.18 5.78
CA GLY A 189 12.38 0.65 4.77
C GLY A 189 11.91 2.11 4.91
N ARG A 190 11.66 2.80 3.79
CA ARG A 190 10.90 4.07 3.77
C ARG A 190 9.38 3.88 3.88
N HIS A 191 8.92 2.63 3.71
CA HIS A 191 7.50 2.29 3.70
C HIS A 191 6.81 2.50 5.07
N PRO A 192 7.41 2.15 6.22
CA PRO A 192 6.82 2.45 7.54
C PRO A 192 6.60 3.94 7.78
N LEU A 193 7.57 4.79 7.39
CA LEU A 193 7.42 6.24 7.50
C LEU A 193 6.28 6.75 6.62
N PHE A 194 6.23 6.28 5.37
CA PHE A 194 5.13 6.62 4.47
C PHE A 194 3.77 6.18 5.03
N ALA A 195 3.70 4.98 5.62
CA ALA A 195 2.51 4.46 6.30
C ALA A 195 2.04 5.38 7.42
N ALA A 196 2.98 5.80 8.28
CA ALA A 196 2.68 6.67 9.41
C ALA A 196 2.16 8.04 8.97
N LEU A 197 2.77 8.62 7.94
CA LEU A 197 2.40 9.93 7.41
C LEU A 197 1.05 9.90 6.69
N ILE A 198 0.77 8.85 5.90
CA ILE A 198 -0.49 8.73 5.16
C ILE A 198 -1.66 8.26 6.03
N ALA A 199 -1.39 7.61 7.17
CA ALA A 199 -2.42 7.25 8.14
C ALA A 199 -3.22 8.47 8.64
N ILE A 200 -2.55 9.63 8.77
CA ILE A 200 -3.17 10.89 9.22
C ILE A 200 -4.26 11.37 8.24
N PRO A 201 -3.98 11.68 6.96
CA PRO A 201 -5.00 12.10 6.01
C PRO A 201 -6.06 11.03 5.77
N ILE A 202 -5.72 9.73 5.80
CA ILE A 202 -6.71 8.65 5.66
C ILE A 202 -7.72 8.69 6.81
N ALA A 203 -7.25 8.72 8.07
CA ALA A 203 -8.13 8.77 9.23
C ALA A 203 -8.97 10.05 9.26
N TRP A 204 -8.37 11.20 8.93
CA TRP A 204 -9.08 12.48 8.90
C TRP A 204 -10.14 12.54 7.80
N TYR A 205 -9.83 12.00 6.63
CA TYR A 205 -10.76 11.92 5.51
C TYR A 205 -12.01 11.13 5.90
N TRP A 206 -11.83 9.89 6.36
CA TRP A 206 -12.93 9.02 6.73
C TRP A 206 -13.70 9.50 7.96
N ALA A 207 -13.03 10.13 8.92
CA ALA A 207 -13.71 10.65 10.12
C ALA A 207 -14.50 11.95 9.86
N ARG A 208 -14.01 12.84 8.98
CA ARG A 208 -14.55 14.22 8.86
C ARG A 208 -14.63 14.81 7.45
N TRP A 209 -13.68 14.55 6.54
CA TRP A 209 -13.63 15.29 5.25
C TRP A 209 -14.45 14.66 4.13
N ARG A 210 -14.83 13.39 4.26
CA ARG A 210 -15.60 12.63 3.25
C ARG A 210 -16.82 13.39 2.72
N TYR A 211 -17.59 14.02 3.61
CA TYR A 211 -18.85 14.70 3.28
C TYR A 211 -18.70 16.23 3.12
N GLN A 212 -17.47 16.73 3.05
CA GLN A 212 -17.23 18.17 2.86
C GLN A 212 -17.14 18.54 1.39
N ARG A 213 -17.14 19.85 1.10
CA ARG A 213 -17.01 20.37 -0.27
C ARG A 213 -15.78 19.77 -0.95
N PRO A 214 -15.92 19.19 -2.17
CA PRO A 214 -14.83 18.47 -2.82
C PRO A 214 -13.52 19.26 -2.96
N SER A 215 -13.60 20.56 -3.29
CA SER A 215 -12.44 21.43 -3.43
C SER A 215 -11.64 21.60 -2.14
N ALA A 216 -12.32 21.73 -1.00
CA ALA A 216 -11.66 21.85 0.31
C ALA A 216 -10.98 20.53 0.70
N THR A 217 -11.63 19.40 0.43
CA THR A 217 -11.08 18.06 0.73
C THR A 217 -9.84 17.78 -0.14
N ILE A 218 -9.90 18.06 -1.44
CA ILE A 218 -8.75 17.91 -2.35
C ILE A 218 -7.59 18.82 -1.88
N GLY A 219 -7.85 20.09 -1.59
CA GLY A 219 -6.82 21.03 -1.15
C GLY A 219 -6.10 20.58 0.12
N ARG A 220 -6.83 20.05 1.11
CA ARG A 220 -6.24 19.53 2.36
C ARG A 220 -5.44 18.26 2.17
N ILE A 221 -5.95 17.30 1.38
CA ILE A 221 -5.22 16.06 1.09
C ILE A 221 -3.96 16.37 0.30
N LEU A 222 -4.02 17.29 -0.67
CA LEU A 222 -2.85 17.73 -1.43
C LEU A 222 -1.82 18.39 -0.51
N ALA A 223 -2.24 19.30 0.37
CA ALA A 223 -1.33 19.96 1.32
C ALA A 223 -0.62 18.95 2.24
N LEU A 224 -1.37 17.99 2.81
CA LEU A 224 -0.78 16.93 3.64
C LEU A 224 0.09 15.97 2.83
N GLY A 225 -0.30 15.65 1.59
CA GLY A 225 0.48 14.81 0.67
C GLY A 225 1.83 15.44 0.31
N ILE A 226 1.85 16.74 0.02
CA ILE A 226 3.09 17.50 -0.23
C ILE A 226 3.96 17.51 1.02
N ALA A 227 3.40 17.80 2.20
CA ALA A 227 4.14 17.78 3.45
C ALA A 227 4.76 16.39 3.72
N ALA A 228 3.99 15.32 3.52
CA ALA A 228 4.49 13.95 3.66
C ALA A 228 5.60 13.63 2.64
N ALA A 229 5.45 14.08 1.39
CA ALA A 229 6.46 13.89 0.35
C ALA A 229 7.79 14.59 0.74
N VAL A 230 7.74 15.83 1.23
CA VAL A 230 8.93 16.56 1.71
C VAL A 230 9.63 15.81 2.85
N VAL A 231 8.87 15.29 3.83
CA VAL A 231 9.43 14.51 4.94
C VAL A 231 10.09 13.22 4.44
N ILE A 232 9.46 12.52 3.49
CA ILE A 232 10.01 11.28 2.92
C ILE A 232 11.26 11.56 2.09
N LEU A 233 11.30 12.67 1.35
CA LEU A 233 12.48 13.10 0.60
C LEU A 233 13.64 13.38 1.54
N ALA A 234 13.41 14.18 2.58
CA ALA A 234 14.42 14.48 3.59
C ALA A 234 14.94 13.21 4.29
N TYR A 235 14.03 12.30 4.65
CA TYR A 235 14.41 11.01 5.24
C TYR A 235 15.18 10.11 4.27
N SER A 236 14.83 10.13 2.98
CA SER A 236 15.50 9.29 1.98
C SER A 236 16.94 9.72 1.76
N GLY A 237 17.21 11.04 1.71
CA GLY A 237 18.59 11.54 1.63
C GLY A 237 19.40 11.18 2.87
N PHE A 238 18.86 11.45 4.06
CA PHE A 238 19.48 11.03 5.33
C PHE A 238 19.82 9.53 5.34
N ARG A 239 18.96 8.68 4.78
CA ARG A 239 19.20 7.24 4.79
C ARG A 239 20.31 6.81 3.81
N HIS A 240 20.43 7.44 2.65
CA HIS A 240 21.35 7.01 1.60
C HIS A 240 22.81 7.23 1.99
N ASP A 241 23.10 8.35 2.66
CA ASP A 241 24.45 8.74 3.08
C ASP A 241 25.06 7.83 4.17
N TYR A 242 24.22 7.08 4.90
CA TYR A 242 24.63 6.42 6.16
C TYR A 242 24.35 4.91 6.20
N MET A 243 24.24 4.26 5.04
CA MET A 243 24.12 2.79 4.91
C MET A 243 25.45 2.01 5.07
N GLY A 244 26.43 2.57 5.79
CA GLY A 244 27.58 1.80 6.28
C GLY A 244 27.18 0.85 7.42
N GLU A 245 27.77 -0.36 7.43
CA GLU A 245 27.51 -1.51 8.32
C GLU A 245 26.85 -1.16 9.67
N ALA A 246 25.57 -1.53 9.79
CA ALA A 246 24.73 -1.23 10.93
C ALA A 246 25.01 -2.18 12.10
N ASP A 247 26.09 -1.93 12.83
CA ASP A 247 26.34 -2.57 14.11
C ASP A 247 25.50 -1.97 15.25
N SER A 248 25.07 -2.78 16.20
CA SER A 248 24.02 -2.43 17.18
C SER A 248 24.38 -1.31 18.19
N GLY A 249 25.64 -0.88 18.25
CA GLY A 249 26.09 0.30 19.02
C GLY A 249 25.65 1.66 18.45
N ILE A 250 25.03 1.67 17.26
CA ILE A 250 24.83 2.84 16.39
C ILE A 250 23.52 3.61 16.66
N ALA A 251 22.61 3.15 17.54
CA ALA A 251 21.37 3.90 17.81
C ALA A 251 21.64 5.35 18.30
N LEU A 252 22.65 5.52 19.15
CA LEU A 252 23.09 6.82 19.66
C LEU A 252 23.86 7.62 18.61
N ASP A 253 24.58 6.95 17.71
CA ASP A 253 25.27 7.60 16.59
C ASP A 253 24.29 8.07 15.53
N ARG A 254 23.23 7.32 15.20
CA ARG A 254 22.13 7.77 14.33
C ARG A 254 21.42 8.99 14.91
N ILE A 255 21.20 9.04 16.23
CA ILE A 255 20.62 10.22 16.90
C ILE A 255 21.59 11.42 16.84
N ARG A 256 22.88 11.21 17.11
CA ARG A 256 23.90 12.28 17.00
C ARG A 256 24.09 12.76 15.57
N GLN A 257 23.94 11.87 14.59
CA GLN A 257 24.02 12.17 13.16
C GLN A 257 22.78 12.92 12.68
N LEU A 258 21.58 12.57 13.17
CA LEU A 258 20.35 13.35 12.93
C LEU A 258 20.53 14.81 13.37
N MET A 259 21.25 15.06 14.48
CA MET A 259 21.55 16.41 14.95
C MET A 259 22.62 17.15 14.14
N ARG A 260 23.38 16.46 13.28
CA ARG A 260 24.45 17.04 12.43
C ARG A 260 24.05 17.17 10.97
N PHE A 261 22.89 16.67 10.58
CA PHE A 261 22.44 16.65 9.20
C PHE A 261 22.30 18.07 8.63
N GLN A 262 23.00 18.35 7.54
CA GLN A 262 22.82 19.53 6.70
C GLN A 262 22.12 19.07 5.42
N LEU A 263 21.06 19.78 5.03
CA LEU A 263 20.31 19.48 3.80
C LEU A 263 21.18 19.80 2.57
N GLU A 264 21.91 18.81 2.06
CA GLU A 264 22.53 18.88 0.74
C GLU A 264 21.52 18.41 -0.32
N THR A 265 20.81 19.36 -0.92
CA THR A 265 19.64 19.08 -1.78
C THR A 265 19.99 18.71 -3.24
N SER A 266 21.26 18.69 -3.63
CA SER A 266 21.65 18.71 -5.05
C SER A 266 21.90 17.35 -5.72
N GLY A 267 22.07 16.26 -4.97
CA GLY A 267 22.33 14.91 -5.53
C GLY A 267 21.16 13.92 -5.45
N ASP A 268 20.34 14.00 -4.39
CA ASP A 268 19.35 12.96 -4.06
C ASP A 268 18.01 13.06 -4.79
N ALA A 269 17.68 14.24 -5.34
CA ALA A 269 16.44 14.41 -6.09
C ALA A 269 16.41 13.50 -7.35
N ASP A 270 17.56 13.33 -8.00
CA ASP A 270 17.71 12.47 -9.18
C ASP A 270 17.57 10.98 -8.81
N SER A 271 18.12 10.54 -7.67
CA SER A 271 17.96 9.18 -7.14
C SER A 271 16.51 8.85 -6.78
N PHE A 272 15.74 9.83 -6.28
CA PHE A 272 14.32 9.63 -6.00
C PHE A 272 13.45 9.56 -7.27
N LEU A 273 13.84 10.28 -8.33
CA LEU A 273 13.15 10.32 -9.62
C LEU A 273 13.56 9.16 -10.56
N GLN A 274 14.73 8.57 -10.34
CA GLN A 274 15.18 7.35 -11.01
C GLN A 274 14.39 6.16 -10.46
N GLU A 275 13.30 5.85 -11.15
CA GLU A 275 12.48 4.68 -10.85
C GLU A 275 12.70 3.60 -11.91
N ASP A 276 13.21 2.45 -11.48
CA ASP A 276 13.57 1.36 -12.37
C ASP A 276 12.40 0.48 -12.84
N ALA A 277 11.15 0.83 -12.48
CA ALA A 277 10.02 -0.07 -12.68
C ALA A 277 9.80 -0.45 -14.16
N ILE A 278 9.93 0.52 -15.06
CA ILE A 278 9.71 0.32 -16.50
C ILE A 278 10.89 -0.38 -17.15
N THR A 279 12.12 -0.01 -16.78
CA THR A 279 13.32 -0.66 -17.32
C THR A 279 13.38 -2.14 -16.91
N VAL A 280 13.05 -2.47 -15.66
CA VAL A 280 13.00 -3.86 -15.18
C VAL A 280 11.80 -4.60 -15.79
N THR A 281 10.66 -3.94 -16.01
CA THR A 281 9.53 -4.57 -16.72
C THR A 281 9.92 -4.97 -18.14
N LEU A 282 10.61 -4.09 -18.89
CA LEU A 282 11.09 -4.39 -20.24
C LEU A 282 12.09 -5.53 -20.23
N LEU A 283 12.98 -5.57 -19.23
CA LEU A 283 13.90 -6.69 -19.01
C LEU A 283 13.17 -8.01 -18.73
N CYS A 284 12.06 -7.99 -17.96
CA CYS A 284 11.25 -9.19 -17.75
C CYS A 284 10.58 -9.67 -19.05
N ILE A 285 10.16 -8.75 -19.93
CA ILE A 285 9.62 -9.11 -21.25
C ILE A 285 10.73 -9.73 -22.10
N GLU A 286 11.91 -9.12 -22.13
CA GLU A 286 13.06 -9.67 -22.84
C GLU A 286 13.40 -11.09 -22.35
N GLU A 287 13.50 -11.29 -21.05
CA GLU A 287 13.95 -12.56 -20.49
C GLU A 287 12.90 -13.66 -20.60
N PHE A 288 11.64 -13.40 -20.22
CA PHE A 288 10.61 -14.45 -20.11
C PHE A 288 9.69 -14.57 -21.31
N HIS A 289 9.84 -13.71 -22.32
CA HIS A 289 9.09 -13.83 -23.58
C HIS A 289 9.98 -14.06 -24.79
N ARG A 290 11.17 -13.46 -24.82
CA ARG A 290 12.05 -13.52 -25.99
C ARG A 290 13.19 -14.54 -25.82
N ASN A 291 13.85 -14.53 -24.67
CA ASN A 291 15.04 -15.34 -24.44
C ASN A 291 14.73 -16.70 -23.78
N GLY A 292 13.67 -16.77 -22.98
CA GLY A 292 13.28 -17.96 -22.23
C GLY A 292 11.77 -18.11 -22.08
N ASP A 293 11.37 -19.14 -21.34
CA ASP A 293 9.97 -19.46 -21.07
C ASP A 293 9.51 -18.85 -19.73
N PRO A 294 8.22 -18.44 -19.62
CA PRO A 294 7.65 -18.01 -18.35
C PRO A 294 7.66 -19.12 -17.29
N ASP A 295 7.91 -18.77 -16.03
CA ASP A 295 7.70 -19.67 -14.90
C ASP A 295 6.23 -19.61 -14.44
N TYR A 296 5.41 -20.46 -15.05
CA TYR A 296 3.96 -20.40 -14.91
C TYR A 296 3.48 -20.38 -13.46
N PHE A 297 2.65 -19.38 -13.12
CA PHE A 297 2.07 -19.18 -11.77
C PHE A 297 3.11 -19.11 -10.65
N HIS A 298 4.32 -18.63 -10.93
CA HIS A 298 5.36 -18.46 -9.92
C HIS A 298 4.90 -17.58 -8.74
N THR A 299 4.25 -16.44 -9.01
CA THR A 299 3.77 -15.53 -7.97
C THR A 299 2.78 -16.21 -7.04
N LEU A 300 1.87 -17.03 -7.58
CA LEU A 300 0.92 -17.80 -6.76
C LEU A 300 1.64 -18.84 -5.90
N ARG A 301 2.61 -19.58 -6.47
CA ARG A 301 3.43 -20.54 -5.72
C ARG A 301 4.20 -19.84 -4.61
N PHE A 302 4.84 -18.71 -4.92
CA PHE A 302 5.57 -17.89 -3.96
C PHE A 302 4.67 -17.46 -2.79
N VAL A 303 3.51 -16.87 -3.07
CA VAL A 303 2.58 -16.38 -2.02
C VAL A 303 2.12 -17.52 -1.11
N LEU A 304 1.81 -18.69 -1.68
CA LEU A 304 1.35 -19.85 -0.91
C LEU A 304 2.48 -20.53 -0.11
N SER A 305 3.71 -20.55 -0.65
CA SER A 305 4.87 -21.12 0.03
C SER A 305 5.53 -20.15 1.01
N ASN A 306 5.26 -18.85 0.92
CA ASN A 306 5.93 -17.83 1.71
C ASN A 306 5.85 -18.05 3.23
N PRO A 307 4.71 -18.50 3.82
CA PRO A 307 4.62 -18.80 5.24
C PRO A 307 5.50 -19.95 5.72
N ILE A 308 6.03 -20.78 4.80
CA ILE A 308 6.90 -21.91 5.14
C ILE A 308 8.33 -21.38 5.27
N PRO A 309 8.97 -21.49 6.45
CA PRO A 309 10.36 -21.10 6.66
C PRO A 309 11.31 -21.73 5.64
N ARG A 310 12.33 -20.97 5.21
CA ARG A 310 13.31 -21.47 4.24
C ARG A 310 14.15 -22.62 4.82
N ASP A 311 14.30 -22.69 6.14
CA ASP A 311 14.96 -23.82 6.82
C ASP A 311 14.18 -25.15 6.65
N LEU A 312 12.85 -25.06 6.51
CA LEU A 312 11.99 -26.24 6.31
C LEU A 312 11.81 -26.58 4.82
N TRP A 313 11.91 -25.59 3.94
CA TRP A 313 11.87 -25.77 2.49
C TRP A 313 12.92 -24.88 1.80
N PRO A 314 14.18 -25.36 1.68
CA PRO A 314 15.28 -24.57 1.13
C PRO A 314 15.06 -24.12 -0.32
N GLU A 315 14.51 -25.03 -1.13
CA GLU A 315 14.22 -24.84 -2.56
C GLU A 315 12.93 -24.07 -2.85
N LYS A 316 12.29 -23.46 -1.83
CA LYS A 316 11.06 -22.69 -2.07
C LYS A 316 11.32 -21.53 -3.05
N PRO A 317 10.32 -21.14 -3.85
CA PRO A 317 10.46 -20.03 -4.80
C PRO A 317 10.98 -18.76 -4.13
N GLN A 318 11.88 -18.07 -4.82
CA GLN A 318 12.40 -16.76 -4.41
C GLN A 318 11.52 -15.65 -4.97
N ALA A 319 11.64 -14.44 -4.44
CA ALA A 319 10.97 -13.30 -5.03
C ALA A 319 11.60 -12.99 -6.40
N LEU A 320 10.81 -12.63 -7.41
CA LEU A 320 11.32 -12.29 -8.74
C LEU A 320 12.28 -11.10 -8.69
N GLY A 321 12.00 -10.13 -7.81
CA GLY A 321 12.87 -8.98 -7.59
C GLY A 321 14.25 -9.34 -7.04
N GLU A 322 14.42 -10.53 -6.45
CA GLU A 322 15.69 -11.05 -5.94
C GLU A 322 16.33 -12.03 -6.94
N SER A 323 15.55 -12.94 -7.53
CA SER A 323 16.07 -13.96 -8.44
C SER A 323 16.50 -13.41 -9.80
N LEU A 324 15.86 -12.34 -10.29
CA LEU A 324 16.21 -11.72 -11.57
C LEU A 324 17.62 -11.09 -11.55
N PRO A 325 17.98 -10.20 -10.60
CA PRO A 325 19.34 -9.69 -10.52
C PRO A 325 20.38 -10.77 -10.22
N GLU A 326 20.03 -11.78 -9.42
CA GLU A 326 20.90 -12.94 -9.14
C GLU A 326 21.22 -13.70 -10.45
N GLY A 327 20.20 -14.00 -11.26
CA GLY A 327 20.37 -14.68 -12.55
C GLY A 327 21.19 -13.90 -13.58
N LEU A 328 21.20 -12.56 -13.48
CA LEU A 328 21.98 -11.68 -14.35
C LEU A 328 23.39 -11.37 -13.82
N GLY A 329 23.75 -11.88 -12.63
CA GLY A 329 25.04 -11.60 -12.00
C GLY A 329 25.18 -10.16 -11.49
N GLU A 330 24.07 -9.42 -11.34
CA GLU A 330 24.04 -8.06 -10.79
C GLU A 330 23.86 -8.05 -9.26
N PHE A 331 24.05 -9.20 -8.63
CA PHE A 331 24.06 -9.34 -7.18
C PHE A 331 25.39 -8.84 -6.60
N SER A 332 25.39 -7.69 -5.93
CA SER A 332 26.52 -7.21 -5.13
C SER A 332 26.41 -7.72 -3.68
N ASP A 333 27.38 -7.42 -2.81
CA ASP A 333 27.45 -7.86 -1.39
C ASP A 333 26.29 -7.34 -0.48
N GLY A 334 25.11 -7.08 -1.03
CA GLY A 334 23.89 -6.69 -0.32
C GLY A 334 22.62 -7.23 -1.00
N TYR A 335 21.53 -7.25 -0.24
CA TYR A 335 20.22 -7.69 -0.73
C TYR A 335 19.67 -6.72 -1.78
N VAL A 336 19.79 -7.06 -3.07
CA VAL A 336 19.25 -6.28 -4.19
C VAL A 336 17.84 -6.78 -4.51
N ASN A 337 16.85 -5.89 -4.43
CA ASN A 337 15.47 -6.19 -4.80
C ASN A 337 14.97 -5.20 -5.85
N TRP A 338 14.76 -5.70 -7.07
CA TRP A 338 14.25 -4.90 -8.18
C TRP A 338 12.72 -4.88 -8.22
N GLY A 339 12.17 -3.69 -8.45
CA GLY A 339 10.74 -3.53 -8.69
C GLY A 339 10.39 -3.91 -10.12
N THR A 340 9.96 -5.15 -10.32
CA THR A 340 9.68 -5.74 -11.64
C THR A 340 8.37 -5.27 -12.28
N GLY A 341 7.52 -4.59 -11.51
CA GLY A 341 6.24 -4.06 -11.98
C GLY A 341 5.18 -5.13 -12.17
N ILE A 342 3.91 -4.73 -12.15
CA ILE A 342 2.80 -5.69 -12.28
C ILE A 342 2.80 -6.40 -13.65
N VAL A 343 3.18 -5.69 -14.71
CA VAL A 343 3.28 -6.25 -16.05
C VAL A 343 4.50 -7.16 -16.16
N GLY A 344 5.66 -6.78 -15.61
CA GLY A 344 6.85 -7.64 -15.64
C GLY A 344 6.64 -8.96 -14.90
N ASN A 345 6.00 -8.92 -13.72
CA ASN A 345 5.59 -10.14 -13.00
C ASN A 345 4.59 -10.98 -13.80
N ALA A 346 3.65 -10.36 -14.53
CA ALA A 346 2.74 -11.12 -15.38
C ALA A 346 3.47 -11.82 -16.53
N PHE A 347 4.48 -11.16 -17.12
CA PHE A 347 5.31 -11.79 -18.14
C PHE A 347 6.12 -12.97 -17.62
N HIS A 348 6.67 -12.84 -16.42
CA HIS A 348 7.30 -13.95 -15.71
C HIS A 348 6.32 -15.11 -15.43
N ASP A 349 5.12 -14.82 -14.96
CA ASP A 349 4.15 -15.83 -14.53
C ASP A 349 3.36 -16.50 -15.67
N GLY A 350 3.47 -16.01 -16.90
CA GLY A 350 2.78 -16.60 -18.04
C GLY A 350 2.69 -15.76 -19.31
N GLY A 351 3.15 -14.51 -19.31
CA GLY A 351 3.08 -13.62 -20.47
C GLY A 351 1.84 -12.73 -20.46
N VAL A 352 1.40 -12.35 -21.66
CA VAL A 352 0.32 -11.36 -21.86
C VAL A 352 -1.00 -11.79 -21.20
N TRP A 353 -1.41 -13.05 -21.28
CA TRP A 353 -2.69 -13.49 -20.69
C TRP A 353 -2.70 -13.42 -19.17
N MET A 354 -1.53 -13.49 -18.51
CA MET A 354 -1.45 -13.34 -17.06
C MET A 354 -1.78 -11.91 -16.62
N THR A 355 -1.53 -10.90 -17.48
CA THR A 355 -1.93 -9.50 -17.19
C THR A 355 -3.44 -9.35 -17.01
N ILE A 356 -4.22 -10.15 -17.75
CA ILE A 356 -5.69 -10.21 -17.63
C ILE A 356 -6.08 -10.76 -16.26
N ILE A 357 -5.46 -11.87 -15.85
CA ILE A 357 -5.74 -12.48 -14.54
C ILE A 357 -5.37 -11.54 -13.41
N TYR A 358 -4.22 -10.87 -13.51
CA TYR A 358 -3.79 -9.90 -12.51
C TYR A 358 -4.76 -8.73 -12.42
N GLY A 359 -5.22 -8.18 -13.55
CA GLY A 359 -6.23 -7.12 -13.56
C GLY A 359 -7.52 -7.56 -12.90
N LEU A 360 -8.03 -8.75 -13.23
CA LEU A 360 -9.23 -9.31 -12.63
C LEU A 360 -9.10 -9.49 -11.11
N LEU A 361 -8.00 -10.08 -10.64
CA LEU A 361 -7.77 -10.34 -9.21
C LEU A 361 -7.60 -9.04 -8.42
N VAL A 362 -6.75 -8.12 -8.88
CA VAL A 362 -6.49 -6.85 -8.17
C VAL A 362 -7.75 -5.98 -8.15
N GLY A 363 -8.45 -5.87 -9.29
CA GLY A 363 -9.71 -5.12 -9.38
C GLY A 363 -10.79 -5.71 -8.47
N GLY A 364 -10.91 -7.05 -8.43
CA GLY A 364 -11.85 -7.74 -7.57
C GLY A 364 -11.54 -7.56 -6.08
N VAL A 365 -10.29 -7.73 -5.66
CA VAL A 365 -9.88 -7.57 -4.25
C VAL A 365 -10.08 -6.13 -3.78
N PHE A 366 -9.69 -5.14 -4.57
CA PHE A 366 -9.92 -3.73 -4.21
C PHE A 366 -11.40 -3.41 -4.13
N ARG A 367 -12.22 -3.99 -5.02
CA ARG A 367 -13.68 -3.82 -4.93
C ARG A 367 -14.24 -4.39 -3.63
N VAL A 368 -13.78 -5.58 -3.19
CA VAL A 368 -14.20 -6.14 -1.89
C VAL A 368 -13.91 -5.15 -0.76
N PHE A 369 -12.67 -4.65 -0.71
CA PHE A 369 -12.22 -3.79 0.38
C PHE A 369 -12.89 -2.41 0.37
N ASP A 370 -13.02 -1.80 -0.80
CA ASP A 370 -13.70 -0.51 -0.96
C ASP A 370 -15.19 -0.61 -0.62
N ASP A 371 -15.86 -1.70 -0.97
CA ASP A 371 -17.27 -1.91 -0.60
C ASP A 371 -17.46 -2.05 0.92
N ILE A 372 -16.52 -2.68 1.62
CA ILE A 372 -16.54 -2.74 3.10
C ILE A 372 -16.43 -1.32 3.69
N LEU A 373 -15.49 -0.52 3.21
CA LEU A 373 -15.29 0.86 3.67
C LEU A 373 -16.51 1.75 3.38
N ARG A 374 -17.11 1.61 2.20
CA ARG A 374 -18.29 2.39 1.79
C ARG A 374 -19.52 2.09 2.64
N ARG A 375 -19.74 0.81 2.96
CA ARG A 375 -20.86 0.36 3.78
C ARG A 375 -20.73 0.84 5.22
N GLN A 376 -19.53 0.80 5.78
CA GLN A 376 -19.28 1.07 7.19
C GLN A 376 -18.35 2.28 7.37
N PRO A 377 -18.74 3.49 6.94
CA PRO A 377 -17.84 4.65 6.94
C PRO A 377 -17.39 5.10 8.32
N PHE A 378 -18.17 4.81 9.35
CA PHE A 378 -17.81 5.11 10.73
C PHE A 378 -17.16 3.96 11.48
N ASN A 379 -16.87 2.85 10.79
CA ASN A 379 -16.11 1.75 11.39
C ASN A 379 -14.60 2.06 11.33
N PRO A 380 -13.93 2.19 12.49
CA PRO A 380 -12.51 2.52 12.52
C PRO A 380 -11.59 1.36 12.08
N TRP A 381 -12.07 0.10 12.11
CA TRP A 381 -11.23 -1.07 11.84
C TRP A 381 -10.78 -1.18 10.38
N PRO A 382 -11.68 -1.08 9.37
CA PRO A 382 -11.26 -1.08 7.97
C PRO A 382 -10.40 0.14 7.60
N VAL A 383 -10.65 1.30 8.23
CA VAL A 383 -9.84 2.51 8.03
C VAL A 383 -8.41 2.32 8.54
N ALA A 384 -8.24 1.72 9.71
CA ALA A 384 -6.93 1.37 10.26
C ALA A 384 -6.19 0.36 9.37
N MET A 385 -6.90 -0.64 8.85
CA MET A 385 -6.35 -1.61 7.90
C MET A 385 -5.91 -0.92 6.59
N LEU A 386 -6.73 -0.01 6.04
CA LEU A 386 -6.38 0.74 4.84
C LEU A 386 -5.10 1.57 5.05
N ALA A 387 -4.99 2.23 6.20
CA ALA A 387 -3.83 3.04 6.53
C ALA A 387 -2.54 2.20 6.55
N ALA A 388 -2.53 1.04 7.21
CA ALA A 388 -1.37 0.14 7.21
C ALA A 388 -1.05 -0.43 5.82
N MET A 389 -2.08 -0.71 5.01
CA MET A 389 -1.91 -1.28 3.66
C MET A 389 -1.50 -0.26 2.60
N SER A 390 -1.85 1.01 2.78
CA SER A 390 -1.71 2.04 1.76
C SER A 390 -0.30 2.18 1.15
N PRO A 391 0.84 2.07 1.88
CA PRO A 391 2.16 2.08 1.23
C PRO A 391 2.34 0.96 0.22
N LYS A 392 1.82 -0.24 0.55
CA LYS A 392 1.95 -1.43 -0.27
C LYS A 392 0.97 -1.42 -1.43
N ILE A 393 -0.25 -0.88 -1.24
CA ILE A 393 -1.20 -0.64 -2.32
C ILE A 393 -0.64 0.37 -3.33
N VAL A 394 -0.07 1.48 -2.86
CA VAL A 394 0.56 2.50 -3.72
C VAL A 394 1.78 1.90 -4.42
N ALA A 395 2.61 1.13 -3.74
CA ALA A 395 3.78 0.49 -4.33
C ALA A 395 3.45 -0.74 -5.20
N TYR A 396 2.22 -1.24 -5.17
CA TYR A 396 1.81 -2.48 -5.84
C TYR A 396 2.01 -2.45 -7.34
N SER A 397 1.95 -1.27 -7.97
CA SER A 397 2.24 -1.14 -9.41
C SER A 397 3.71 -1.38 -9.75
N ARG A 398 4.65 -1.05 -8.84
CA ARG A 398 6.11 -1.19 -9.03
C ARG A 398 6.69 -2.49 -8.53
N GLY A 399 6.35 -2.88 -7.30
CA GLY A 399 7.16 -3.86 -6.58
C GLY A 399 7.02 -5.26 -7.13
N ASP A 400 7.78 -6.16 -6.51
CA ASP A 400 7.53 -7.58 -6.63
C ASP A 400 6.11 -7.89 -6.12
N ILE A 401 5.25 -8.31 -7.04
CA ILE A 401 3.84 -8.59 -6.76
C ILE A 401 3.71 -9.71 -5.73
N GLY A 402 4.60 -10.69 -5.74
CA GLY A 402 4.61 -11.78 -4.76
C GLY A 402 4.83 -11.25 -3.35
N ILE A 403 5.90 -10.47 -3.14
CA ILE A 403 6.21 -9.89 -1.82
C ILE A 403 5.07 -9.00 -1.32
N TYR A 404 4.56 -8.09 -2.16
CA TYR A 404 3.52 -7.17 -1.73
C TYR A 404 2.17 -7.85 -1.53
N THR A 405 1.87 -8.91 -2.29
CA THR A 405 0.68 -9.74 -2.04
C THR A 405 0.77 -10.43 -0.69
N VAL A 406 1.92 -11.02 -0.35
CA VAL A 406 2.18 -11.63 0.97
C VAL A 406 1.96 -10.59 2.07
N GLU A 407 2.49 -9.39 1.92
CA GLU A 407 2.37 -8.34 2.92
C GLU A 407 0.93 -7.87 3.10
N LEU A 408 0.20 -7.63 2.01
CA LEU A 408 -1.21 -7.22 2.05
C LEU A 408 -2.09 -8.32 2.63
N VAL A 409 -1.93 -9.56 2.19
CA VAL A 409 -2.68 -10.71 2.72
C VAL A 409 -2.32 -10.94 4.19
N GLY A 410 -1.05 -10.86 4.55
CA GLY A 410 -0.56 -11.00 5.92
C GLY A 410 -1.15 -9.94 6.84
N LEU A 411 -1.15 -8.67 6.44
CA LEU A 411 -1.81 -7.59 7.18
C LEU A 411 -3.31 -7.85 7.33
N ALA A 412 -4.00 -8.29 6.26
CA ALA A 412 -5.41 -8.63 6.33
C ALA A 412 -5.69 -9.75 7.34
N VAL A 413 -4.89 -10.81 7.29
CA VAL A 413 -5.01 -11.97 8.19
C VAL A 413 -4.77 -11.54 9.64
N VAL A 414 -3.70 -10.79 9.91
CA VAL A 414 -3.40 -10.28 11.26
C VAL A 414 -4.55 -9.41 11.78
N THR A 415 -5.05 -8.47 10.97
CA THR A 415 -6.22 -7.65 11.35
C THR A 415 -7.44 -8.53 11.63
N ILE A 416 -7.77 -9.49 10.77
CA ILE A 416 -8.92 -10.39 10.96
C ILE A 416 -8.77 -11.20 12.25
N VAL A 417 -7.57 -11.71 12.54
CA VAL A 417 -7.29 -12.46 13.78
C VAL A 417 -7.49 -11.57 15.00
N ILE A 418 -6.90 -10.37 15.01
CA ILE A 418 -7.07 -9.40 16.10
C ILE A 418 -8.56 -9.12 16.34
N LEU A 419 -9.31 -8.80 15.27
CA LEU A 419 -10.73 -8.51 15.41
C LEU A 419 -11.53 -9.72 15.90
N LYS A 420 -11.23 -10.95 15.43
CA LYS A 420 -11.88 -12.17 15.91
C LYS A 420 -11.63 -12.44 17.40
N VAL A 421 -10.40 -12.18 17.88
CA VAL A 421 -10.04 -12.31 19.30
C VAL A 421 -10.75 -11.24 20.15
N MET A 422 -10.94 -10.05 19.60
CA MET A 422 -11.60 -8.94 20.31
C MET A 422 -13.10 -9.09 20.47
N LYS A 423 -13.81 -9.66 19.47
CA LYS A 423 -15.27 -9.83 19.51
C LYS A 423 -15.81 -10.48 20.80
N PRO A 424 -15.28 -11.63 21.28
CA PRO A 424 -15.79 -12.24 22.51
C PRO A 424 -15.46 -11.43 23.77
N VAL A 425 -14.42 -10.60 23.76
CA VAL A 425 -13.96 -9.83 24.94
C VAL A 425 -14.68 -8.49 25.06
N PHE A 426 -14.83 -7.77 23.95
CA PHE A 426 -15.34 -6.39 23.93
C PHE A 426 -16.77 -6.27 23.36
N GLY A 427 -17.36 -7.38 22.95
CA GLY A 427 -18.67 -7.42 22.30
C GLY A 427 -18.60 -7.17 20.80
N THR A 428 -19.77 -7.25 20.17
CA THR A 428 -19.96 -7.08 18.73
C THR A 428 -20.94 -5.96 18.45
N THR A 429 -20.64 -5.18 17.41
CA THR A 429 -21.52 -4.16 16.84
C THR A 429 -21.83 -4.57 15.40
N ASP A 430 -23.11 -4.46 15.04
CA ASP A 430 -23.59 -4.72 13.69
C ASP A 430 -23.25 -3.58 12.73
N GLU A 431 -23.19 -3.91 11.45
CA GLU A 431 -22.91 -2.99 10.34
C GLU A 431 -23.76 -1.71 10.40
N GLU A 432 -25.03 -1.84 10.78
CA GLU A 432 -26.01 -0.75 10.79
C GLU A 432 -25.60 0.42 11.70
N ALA A 433 -24.98 0.11 12.84
CA ALA A 433 -24.52 1.13 13.79
C ALA A 433 -23.30 1.94 13.29
N PHE A 434 -22.71 1.57 12.16
CA PHE A 434 -21.62 2.30 11.52
C PHE A 434 -22.07 3.11 10.29
N HIS A 435 -23.35 3.06 9.93
CA HIS A 435 -23.91 3.94 8.91
C HIS A 435 -23.96 5.38 9.42
N ALA A 436 -23.95 6.32 8.48
CA ALA A 436 -24.31 7.69 8.83
C ALA A 436 -25.81 7.75 9.06
N GLU A 437 -26.22 8.19 10.24
CA GLU A 437 -27.60 8.61 10.48
C GLU A 437 -27.94 9.64 9.39
N HIS A 438 -28.95 9.33 8.57
CA HIS A 438 -29.46 10.31 7.64
C HIS A 438 -30.08 11.44 8.46
N PRO A 439 -29.69 12.71 8.23
CA PRO A 439 -30.28 13.84 8.95
C PRO A 439 -31.80 13.92 8.80
N ASP A 440 -32.37 13.28 7.77
CA ASP A 440 -33.81 13.26 7.50
C ASP A 440 -34.58 12.16 8.27
N ASP A 441 -33.88 11.22 8.94
CA ASP A 441 -34.53 10.15 9.72
C ASP A 441 -34.88 10.60 11.16
N SER A 442 -34.41 11.76 11.63
CA SER A 442 -34.75 12.27 12.97
C SER A 442 -36.08 13.02 13.04
N ASP A 443 -36.68 13.35 11.90
CA ASP A 443 -37.90 14.16 11.81
C ASP A 443 -39.14 13.37 11.33
N LEU A 444 -39.00 12.06 11.09
CA LEU A 444 -40.11 11.16 10.77
C LEU A 444 -40.55 10.35 12.00
N GLU A 445 -40.81 11.04 13.12
CA GLU A 445 -41.80 10.53 14.07
C GLU A 445 -43.15 10.55 13.33
N PHE A 446 -43.50 9.42 12.72
CA PHE A 446 -44.85 9.15 12.24
C PHE A 446 -45.80 9.27 13.44
N GLU A 447 -46.44 10.42 13.61
CA GLU A 447 -47.73 10.50 14.30
C GLU A 447 -48.66 9.52 13.58
N GLU A 448 -48.90 8.35 14.18
CA GLU A 448 -49.99 7.49 13.75
C GLU A 448 -51.27 8.34 13.77
N PRO A 449 -51.98 8.51 12.63
CA PRO A 449 -53.27 9.16 12.67
C PRO A 449 -54.20 8.29 13.52
N GLY A 450 -54.54 8.80 14.70
CA GLY A 450 -55.56 8.21 15.55
C GLY A 450 -56.83 8.03 14.73
N TYR A 451 -57.23 6.77 14.54
CA TYR A 451 -58.56 6.44 14.04
C TYR A 451 -59.56 6.80 15.14
N GLU A 452 -60.35 7.85 14.92
CA GLU A 452 -61.68 8.01 15.54
C GLU A 452 -62.78 7.50 14.60
#